data_AF-A0A498GF58-F1
#
_entry.id   AF-A0A498GF58-F1
#
_cell.length_a   1.000
_cell.length_b   1.000
_cell.length_c   1.000
_cell.angle_alpha   90.00
_cell.angle_beta   90.00
_cell.angle_gamma   90.00
#
_symmetry.space_group_name_H-M   'P 1'
#
loop_
_entity.id
_entity.type
_entity.pdbx_description
1 polymer ?
#
loop_
_entity_poly.entity_id
_entity_poly.type
_entity_poly.pdbx_seq_one_letter_code
_entity_poly.pdbx_strand_id
1 'polypeptide(L)'
;MASRSDAGTSADAPTESVASALSAAAFVRVVCHADGDALAAAGLLARGLRSADVPFQVRVASLDAAAPTADDGVFVAVGTEHPDADVTIMPADGPVSRRAYDVALALGRDDGARDDAVASDVTLALAGVAAAGAHPGSVAGSLVEAADGMGAIERRPGVAIPVDDVVDGLTHSALLRAPFSGDADAVESALASLADPAAPDAETRRSIASLVAFAVAGDDAATPRAATAVERPLRPYATPDGPMATLGGFADVLHAVAVERPGTGVALALGHGGREAALDAWRTHGTAVHRAIDDGHTGRYDGVFVVRGDVGSDPDARDDSTTPGRLATVARLVRDFRSPEPLVVALDDGVAALSARETGAADAAAALASEFTSADAAWTGDATRATARFDADAADADVIAAIREAVR
;
A
#
# COMPACT_ATOMS: atom_id res chain seq x y z
N MET A 1 -28.35 -28.77 -13.00
CA MET A 1 -27.44 -27.95 -13.81
C MET A 1 -28.22 -26.74 -14.31
N ALA A 2 -28.34 -25.71 -13.48
CA ALA A 2 -28.79 -24.40 -13.93
C ALA A 2 -27.61 -23.71 -14.61
N SER A 3 -27.84 -23.11 -15.78
CA SER A 3 -26.84 -22.29 -16.47
C SER A 3 -26.32 -21.21 -15.52
N ARG A 4 -25.02 -21.24 -15.20
CA ARG A 4 -24.31 -20.04 -14.74
C ARG A 4 -24.49 -19.01 -15.83
N SER A 5 -25.08 -17.86 -15.50
CA SER A 5 -24.99 -16.70 -16.39
C SER A 5 -23.54 -16.27 -16.45
N ASP A 6 -23.04 -16.16 -17.67
CA ASP A 6 -21.68 -15.76 -18.05
C ASP A 6 -21.48 -14.23 -17.81
N ALA A 7 -21.79 -13.75 -16.61
CA ALA A 7 -21.90 -12.33 -16.31
C ALA A 7 -21.17 -11.99 -14.99
N GLY A 8 -19.86 -12.18 -14.99
CA GLY A 8 -19.01 -11.43 -14.05
C GLY A 8 -19.24 -9.93 -14.27
N THR A 9 -19.36 -9.19 -13.19
CA THR A 9 -19.49 -7.74 -13.20
C THR A 9 -18.14 -7.15 -13.56
N SER A 10 -18.06 -6.48 -14.72
CA SER A 10 -16.84 -5.85 -15.22
C SER A 10 -16.18 -4.95 -14.17
N ALA A 11 -14.86 -4.82 -14.26
CA ALA A 11 -14.09 -3.87 -13.46
C ALA A 11 -14.66 -2.45 -13.52
N ASP A 12 -15.37 -2.04 -14.57
CA ASP A 12 -15.96 -0.69 -14.69
C ASP A 12 -17.46 -0.63 -14.38
N ALA A 13 -18.00 -1.64 -13.72
CA ALA A 13 -19.43 -1.67 -13.42
C ALA A 13 -19.86 -0.52 -12.49
N PRO A 14 -21.07 0.04 -12.70
CA PRO A 14 -21.63 1.08 -11.83
C PRO A 14 -21.69 0.63 -10.37
N THR A 15 -21.43 1.57 -9.46
CA THR A 15 -21.42 1.36 -7.99
C THR A 15 -22.70 0.66 -7.50
N GLU A 16 -23.85 1.09 -8.00
CA GLU A 16 -25.18 0.61 -7.61
C GLU A 16 -25.41 -0.83 -8.09
N SER A 17 -24.84 -1.19 -9.25
CA SER A 17 -24.88 -2.57 -9.74
C SER A 17 -24.06 -3.49 -8.84
N VAL A 18 -22.86 -3.05 -8.43
CA VAL A 18 -22.01 -3.80 -7.50
C VAL A 18 -22.71 -3.94 -6.16
N ALA A 19 -23.24 -2.85 -5.58
CA ALA A 19 -23.96 -2.89 -4.31
C ALA A 19 -25.19 -3.81 -4.38
N SER A 20 -25.96 -3.77 -5.48
CA SER A 20 -27.10 -4.66 -5.67
C SER A 20 -26.69 -6.13 -5.70
N ALA A 21 -25.61 -6.48 -6.43
CA ALA A 21 -25.10 -7.85 -6.49
C ALA A 21 -24.64 -8.35 -5.11
N LEU A 22 -23.95 -7.50 -4.36
CA LEU A 22 -23.47 -7.80 -3.01
C LEU A 22 -24.60 -7.94 -1.99
N SER A 23 -25.61 -7.06 -2.01
CA SER A 23 -26.76 -7.12 -1.09
C SER A 23 -27.64 -8.36 -1.31
N ALA A 24 -27.67 -8.92 -2.52
CA ALA A 24 -28.42 -10.12 -2.85
C ALA A 24 -27.66 -11.42 -2.53
N ALA A 25 -26.38 -11.33 -2.18
CA ALA A 25 -25.53 -12.48 -1.92
C ALA A 25 -25.87 -13.15 -0.58
N ALA A 26 -25.91 -14.48 -0.55
CA ALA A 26 -26.00 -15.23 0.70
C ALA A 26 -24.70 -15.20 1.51
N PHE A 27 -23.57 -15.01 0.82
CA PHE A 27 -22.23 -14.92 1.40
C PHE A 27 -21.31 -14.19 0.42
N VAL A 28 -20.39 -13.37 0.91
CA VAL A 28 -19.40 -12.65 0.08
C VAL A 28 -17.97 -13.02 0.47
N ARG A 29 -17.16 -13.38 -0.51
CA ARG A 29 -15.71 -13.63 -0.34
C ARG A 29 -14.95 -12.48 -0.97
N VAL A 30 -14.23 -11.72 -0.15
CA VAL A 30 -13.39 -10.61 -0.60
C VAL A 30 -11.94 -11.09 -0.59
N VAL A 31 -11.29 -11.07 -1.75
CA VAL A 31 -9.84 -11.24 -1.87
C VAL A 31 -9.25 -9.92 -2.32
N CYS A 32 -8.37 -9.34 -1.52
CA CYS A 32 -7.70 -8.08 -1.85
C CYS A 32 -6.20 -8.26 -2.03
N HIS A 33 -5.61 -7.46 -2.91
CA HIS A 33 -4.17 -7.38 -3.06
C HIS A 33 -3.50 -6.96 -1.73
N ALA A 34 -2.26 -7.40 -1.51
CA ALA A 34 -1.48 -7.11 -0.30
C ALA A 34 -0.87 -5.71 -0.32
N ASP A 35 -1.71 -4.67 -0.50
CA ASP A 35 -1.34 -3.26 -0.35
C ASP A 35 -2.33 -2.51 0.55
N GLY A 36 -1.97 -1.29 0.95
CA GLY A 36 -2.78 -0.49 1.86
C GLY A 36 -4.09 0.06 1.27
N ASP A 37 -4.18 0.29 -0.05
CA ASP A 37 -5.40 0.79 -0.71
C ASP A 37 -6.45 -0.33 -0.83
N ALA A 38 -6.02 -1.50 -1.32
CA ALA A 38 -6.84 -2.69 -1.43
C ALA A 38 -7.29 -3.21 -0.06
N LEU A 39 -6.44 -3.15 0.96
CA LEU A 39 -6.83 -3.49 2.34
C LEU A 39 -7.87 -2.52 2.90
N ALA A 40 -7.69 -1.21 2.71
CA ALA A 40 -8.68 -0.20 3.11
C ALA A 40 -10.01 -0.43 2.39
N ALA A 41 -9.97 -0.69 1.08
CA ALA A 41 -11.13 -1.02 0.27
C ALA A 41 -11.87 -2.26 0.79
N ALA A 42 -11.15 -3.35 1.08
CA ALA A 42 -11.73 -4.55 1.64
C ALA A 42 -12.39 -4.31 3.01
N GLY A 43 -11.76 -3.48 3.86
CA GLY A 43 -12.34 -3.05 5.14
C GLY A 43 -13.65 -2.28 4.96
N LEU A 44 -13.69 -1.34 4.02
CA LEU A 44 -14.89 -0.55 3.70
C LEU A 44 -16.04 -1.42 3.17
N LEU A 45 -15.74 -2.32 2.23
CA LEU A 45 -16.73 -3.28 1.72
C LEU A 45 -17.27 -4.14 2.86
N ALA A 46 -16.39 -4.69 3.70
CA ALA A 46 -16.78 -5.52 4.82
C ALA A 46 -17.64 -4.78 5.86
N ARG A 47 -17.38 -3.48 6.08
CA ARG A 47 -18.26 -2.63 6.91
C ARG A 47 -19.62 -2.41 6.24
N GLY A 48 -19.66 -2.15 4.93
CA GLY A 48 -20.91 -2.04 4.17
C GLY A 48 -21.73 -3.31 4.17
N LEU A 49 -21.11 -4.47 3.94
CA LEU A 49 -21.73 -5.79 4.01
C LEU A 49 -22.30 -6.08 5.40
N ARG A 50 -21.57 -5.72 6.46
CA ARG A 50 -22.07 -5.83 7.84
C ARG A 50 -23.32 -4.99 8.06
N SER A 51 -23.36 -3.75 7.55
CA SER A 51 -24.54 -2.89 7.65
C SER A 51 -25.73 -3.45 6.89
N ALA A 52 -25.48 -4.15 5.78
CA ALA A 52 -26.49 -4.85 4.98
C ALA A 52 -26.86 -6.25 5.52
N ASP A 53 -26.32 -6.67 6.66
CA ASP A 53 -26.49 -8.01 7.24
C ASP A 53 -26.08 -9.16 6.28
N VAL A 54 -25.09 -8.91 5.44
CA VAL A 54 -24.52 -9.90 4.51
C VAL A 54 -23.27 -10.54 5.12
N PRO A 55 -23.26 -11.87 5.37
CA PRO A 55 -22.09 -12.57 5.85
C PRO A 55 -20.92 -12.51 4.87
N PHE A 56 -19.69 -12.38 5.38
CA PHE A 56 -18.51 -12.24 4.54
C PHE A 56 -17.25 -12.90 5.11
N GLN A 57 -16.29 -13.12 4.21
CA GLN A 57 -14.91 -13.47 4.54
C GLN A 57 -13.96 -12.54 3.78
N VAL A 58 -12.95 -12.00 4.46
CA VAL A 58 -11.88 -11.22 3.84
C VAL A 58 -10.58 -12.02 3.89
N ARG A 59 -9.89 -12.11 2.75
CA ARG A 59 -8.54 -12.64 2.63
C ARG A 59 -7.67 -11.60 1.93
N VAL A 60 -6.49 -11.35 2.48
CA VAL A 60 -5.45 -10.60 1.78
C VAL A 60 -4.59 -11.63 1.05
N ALA A 61 -4.40 -11.40 -0.25
CA ALA A 61 -3.68 -12.27 -1.14
C ALA A 61 -2.35 -11.64 -1.54
N SER A 62 -1.27 -12.38 -1.31
CA SER A 62 -0.03 -12.21 -2.05
C SER A 62 -0.20 -12.76 -3.47
N LEU A 63 0.85 -12.65 -4.29
CA LEU A 63 0.91 -13.20 -5.64
C LEU A 63 0.37 -14.65 -5.69
N ASP A 64 -0.53 -14.91 -6.66
CA ASP A 64 -1.15 -16.22 -6.99
C ASP A 64 -2.07 -16.86 -5.95
N ALA A 65 -2.76 -16.05 -5.15
CA ALA A 65 -3.78 -16.62 -4.28
C ALA A 65 -4.85 -17.35 -5.10
N ALA A 66 -4.90 -18.66 -4.92
CA ALA A 66 -5.92 -19.50 -5.53
C ALA A 66 -7.33 -18.96 -5.23
N ALA A 67 -8.19 -19.04 -6.25
CA ALA A 67 -9.61 -18.74 -6.13
C ALA A 67 -10.21 -19.48 -4.93
N PRO A 68 -11.10 -18.83 -4.17
CA PRO A 68 -11.85 -19.55 -3.16
C PRO A 68 -12.62 -20.70 -3.81
N THR A 69 -12.64 -21.87 -3.16
CA THR A 69 -13.44 -23.01 -3.61
C THR A 69 -14.89 -22.57 -3.76
N ALA A 70 -15.45 -22.77 -4.96
CA ALA A 70 -16.79 -22.34 -5.36
C ALA A 70 -17.90 -23.18 -4.70
N ASP A 71 -17.97 -23.15 -3.38
CA ASP A 71 -19.15 -23.52 -2.61
C ASP A 71 -19.78 -22.22 -2.11
N ASP A 72 -20.89 -21.86 -2.77
CA ASP A 72 -21.86 -20.80 -2.48
C ASP A 72 -21.32 -19.42 -2.05
N GLY A 73 -21.56 -18.39 -2.88
CA GLY A 73 -21.29 -16.99 -2.55
C GLY A 73 -20.86 -16.15 -3.76
N VAL A 74 -20.76 -14.83 -3.56
CA VAL A 74 -20.21 -13.88 -4.53
C VAL A 74 -18.73 -13.66 -4.23
N PHE A 75 -17.86 -13.86 -5.22
CA PHE A 75 -16.43 -13.61 -5.12
C PHE A 75 -16.07 -12.21 -5.65
N VAL A 76 -15.46 -11.40 -4.77
CA VAL A 76 -15.00 -10.04 -5.06
C VAL A 76 -13.48 -9.99 -5.05
N ALA A 77 -12.88 -9.60 -6.17
CA ALA A 77 -11.46 -9.26 -6.27
C ALA A 77 -11.25 -7.75 -6.12
N VAL A 78 -10.29 -7.35 -5.29
CA VAL A 78 -10.05 -5.94 -4.92
C VAL A 78 -8.58 -5.57 -5.13
N GLY A 79 -8.31 -4.58 -5.98
CA GLY A 79 -6.95 -4.12 -6.29
C GLY A 79 -6.13 -5.08 -7.15
N THR A 80 -6.73 -6.18 -7.61
CA THR A 80 -6.14 -7.11 -8.56
C THR A 80 -7.24 -7.75 -9.40
N GLU A 81 -6.92 -8.13 -10.64
CA GLU A 81 -7.83 -8.89 -11.48
C GLU A 81 -7.76 -10.36 -11.09
N HIS A 82 -8.92 -11.03 -11.11
CA HIS A 82 -8.98 -12.47 -10.94
C HIS A 82 -10.01 -13.05 -11.92
N PRO A 83 -9.65 -14.06 -12.74
CA PRO A 83 -10.52 -14.56 -13.81
C PRO A 83 -11.85 -15.13 -13.28
N ASP A 84 -11.82 -15.74 -12.09
CA ASP A 84 -13.02 -16.30 -11.46
C ASP A 84 -13.86 -15.30 -10.62
N ALA A 85 -13.48 -14.01 -10.58
CA ALA A 85 -14.22 -13.03 -9.77
C ALA A 85 -15.58 -12.69 -10.38
N ASP A 86 -16.62 -12.72 -9.55
CA ASP A 86 -17.96 -12.25 -9.92
C ASP A 86 -18.02 -10.71 -9.94
N VAL A 87 -17.18 -10.06 -9.13
CA VAL A 87 -17.05 -8.60 -9.05
C VAL A 87 -15.57 -8.25 -8.95
N THR A 88 -15.11 -7.30 -9.76
CA THR A 88 -13.75 -6.77 -9.67
C THR A 88 -13.78 -5.28 -9.34
N ILE A 89 -13.02 -4.85 -8.34
CA ILE A 89 -12.80 -3.43 -8.02
C ILE A 89 -11.33 -3.10 -8.30
N MET A 90 -11.07 -2.44 -9.42
CA MET A 90 -9.73 -2.07 -9.92
C MET A 90 -9.47 -0.56 -9.87
N PRO A 91 -8.20 -0.14 -9.91
CA PRO A 91 -7.81 1.27 -9.87
C PRO A 91 -8.03 2.06 -11.19
N ALA A 92 -8.92 1.61 -12.08
CA ALA A 92 -9.04 2.12 -13.46
C ALA A 92 -9.15 3.65 -13.57
N ASP A 93 -9.94 4.28 -12.69
CA ASP A 93 -10.14 5.74 -12.65
C ASP A 93 -9.65 6.39 -11.33
N GLY A 94 -8.87 5.67 -10.51
CA GLY A 94 -8.36 6.17 -9.23
C GLY A 94 -8.29 5.11 -8.13
N PRO A 95 -8.00 5.51 -6.87
CA PRO A 95 -7.80 4.58 -5.77
C PRO A 95 -9.01 3.67 -5.50
N VAL A 96 -8.74 2.41 -5.21
CA VAL A 96 -9.74 1.34 -5.02
C VAL A 96 -10.58 1.61 -3.77
N SER A 97 -9.97 2.13 -2.70
CA SER A 97 -10.65 2.51 -1.46
C SER A 97 -11.71 3.59 -1.66
N ARG A 98 -11.49 4.53 -2.59
CA ARG A 98 -12.48 5.57 -2.92
C ARG A 98 -13.75 4.95 -3.51
N ARG A 99 -13.60 3.99 -4.42
CA ARG A 99 -14.74 3.29 -5.03
C ARG A 99 -15.41 2.34 -4.05
N ALA A 100 -14.64 1.61 -3.25
CA ALA A 100 -15.18 0.75 -2.19
C ALA A 100 -16.01 1.55 -1.17
N TYR A 101 -15.61 2.78 -0.85
CA TYR A 101 -16.40 3.69 -0.03
C TYR A 101 -17.78 3.99 -0.65
N ASP A 102 -17.85 4.28 -1.95
CA ASP A 102 -19.14 4.52 -2.64
C ASP A 102 -20.01 3.26 -2.66
N VAL A 103 -19.41 2.09 -2.89
CA VAL A 103 -20.13 0.81 -2.84
C VAL A 103 -20.65 0.53 -1.43
N ALA A 104 -19.85 0.79 -0.40
CA ALA A 104 -20.26 0.61 0.99
C ALA A 104 -21.40 1.58 1.38
N LEU A 105 -21.40 2.80 0.86
CA LEU A 105 -22.52 3.73 0.99
C LEU A 105 -23.80 3.18 0.34
N ALA A 106 -23.68 2.70 -0.90
CA ALA A 106 -24.81 2.18 -1.68
C ALA A 106 -25.39 0.87 -1.10
N LEU A 107 -24.58 0.09 -0.36
CA LEU A 107 -25.02 -1.12 0.36
C LEU A 107 -25.97 -0.83 1.53
N GLY A 108 -26.14 0.43 1.89
CA GLY A 108 -27.01 0.83 3.00
C GLY A 108 -26.18 1.23 4.19
N ARG A 109 -25.65 2.47 4.15
CA ARG A 109 -25.56 3.20 5.40
C ARG A 109 -26.97 3.44 5.91
N ASP A 110 -27.22 2.92 7.10
CA ASP A 110 -28.39 3.28 7.88
C ASP A 110 -28.39 4.81 8.08
N ASP A 111 -29.50 5.49 7.83
CA ASP A 111 -29.66 6.93 8.08
C ASP A 111 -29.43 7.29 9.57
N GLY A 112 -29.33 6.28 10.45
CA GLY A 112 -28.98 6.38 11.87
C GLY A 112 -27.52 6.05 12.23
N ALA A 113 -26.60 5.93 11.27
CA ALA A 113 -25.18 5.71 11.57
C ALA A 113 -24.62 6.82 12.48
N ARG A 114 -23.89 6.44 13.54
CA ARG A 114 -23.25 7.41 14.44
C ARG A 114 -22.17 8.19 13.69
N ASP A 115 -22.06 9.49 13.97
CA ASP A 115 -21.05 10.38 13.37
C ASP A 115 -19.63 9.80 13.45
N ASP A 116 -19.27 9.17 14.58
CA ASP A 116 -17.96 8.54 14.78
C ASP A 116 -17.69 7.37 13.80
N ALA A 117 -18.72 6.60 13.45
CA ALA A 117 -18.60 5.50 12.48
C ALA A 117 -18.40 6.04 11.05
N VAL A 118 -19.14 7.10 10.72
CA VAL A 118 -18.99 7.81 9.43
C VAL A 118 -17.59 8.41 9.32
N ALA A 119 -17.12 9.10 10.37
CA ALA A 119 -15.77 9.64 10.45
C ALA A 119 -14.70 8.55 10.26
N SER A 120 -14.85 7.41 10.96
CA SER A 120 -13.92 6.28 10.84
C SER A 120 -13.82 5.73 9.41
N ASP A 121 -14.94 5.55 8.73
CA ASP A 121 -14.98 5.08 7.34
C ASP A 121 -14.36 6.09 6.37
N VAL A 122 -14.66 7.38 6.54
CA VAL A 122 -14.08 8.43 5.69
C VAL A 122 -12.56 8.49 5.90
N THR A 123 -12.08 8.42 7.15
CA THR A 123 -10.65 8.37 7.45
C THR A 123 -9.98 7.14 6.84
N LEU A 124 -10.62 5.96 6.89
CA LEU A 124 -10.10 4.74 6.26
C LEU A 124 -10.03 4.88 4.73
N ALA A 125 -11.06 5.43 4.09
CA ALA A 125 -11.07 5.67 2.65
C ALA A 125 -9.95 6.64 2.23
N LEU A 126 -9.79 7.75 2.96
CA LEU A 126 -8.73 8.72 2.70
C LEU A 126 -7.33 8.13 2.95
N ALA A 127 -7.18 7.20 3.90
CA ALA A 127 -5.92 6.51 4.16
C ALA A 127 -5.57 5.54 3.02
N GLY A 128 -6.56 4.80 2.50
CA GLY A 128 -6.37 3.97 1.31
C GLY A 128 -5.96 4.79 0.08
N VAL A 129 -6.59 5.95 -0.13
CA VAL A 129 -6.21 6.91 -1.19
C VAL A 129 -4.75 7.34 -1.04
N ALA A 130 -4.31 7.65 0.19
CA ALA A 130 -2.92 8.00 0.45
C ALA A 130 -1.98 6.80 0.24
N ALA A 131 -2.39 5.57 0.57
CA ALA A 131 -1.62 4.34 0.35
C ALA A 131 -1.42 4.02 -1.14
N ALA A 132 -2.41 4.34 -1.99
CA ALA A 132 -2.26 4.29 -3.45
C ALA A 132 -1.17 5.26 -3.96
N GLY A 133 -0.75 6.23 -3.14
CA GLY A 133 0.19 7.28 -3.50
C GLY A 133 -0.47 8.51 -4.12
N ALA A 134 -1.81 8.59 -4.07
CA ALA A 134 -2.57 9.75 -4.51
C ALA A 134 -2.71 10.77 -3.37
N HIS A 135 -2.70 12.06 -3.70
CA HIS A 135 -2.97 13.10 -2.71
C HIS A 135 -4.48 13.19 -2.44
N PRO A 136 -4.96 13.00 -1.19
CA PRO A 136 -6.40 12.92 -0.91
C PRO A 136 -7.21 14.13 -1.36
N GLY A 137 -6.66 15.35 -1.22
CA GLY A 137 -7.34 16.56 -1.68
C GLY A 137 -7.48 16.67 -3.20
N SER A 138 -6.73 15.89 -3.98
CA SER A 138 -6.74 15.93 -5.44
C SER A 138 -7.75 14.96 -6.05
N VAL A 139 -7.98 13.82 -5.40
CA VAL A 139 -8.84 12.73 -5.92
C VAL A 139 -10.10 12.48 -5.08
N ALA A 140 -10.14 12.97 -3.84
CA ALA A 140 -11.21 12.75 -2.88
C ALA A 140 -11.57 14.04 -2.10
N GLY A 141 -11.56 15.20 -2.78
CA GLY A 141 -11.76 16.51 -2.17
C GLY A 141 -13.03 16.62 -1.32
N SER A 142 -14.15 16.09 -1.79
CA SER A 142 -15.42 16.08 -1.02
C SER A 142 -15.34 15.26 0.27
N LEU A 143 -14.59 14.15 0.27
CA LEU A 143 -14.36 13.36 1.49
C LEU A 143 -13.42 14.10 2.46
N VAL A 144 -12.44 14.84 1.96
CA VAL A 144 -11.58 15.69 2.79
C VAL A 144 -12.40 16.78 3.46
N GLU A 145 -13.26 17.48 2.71
CA GLU A 145 -14.17 18.49 3.26
C GLU A 145 -15.12 17.90 4.32
N ALA A 146 -15.68 16.72 4.06
CA ALA A 146 -16.54 16.03 5.02
C ALA A 146 -15.78 15.64 6.30
N ALA A 147 -14.57 15.09 6.16
CA ALA A 147 -13.75 14.70 7.30
C ALA A 147 -13.30 15.90 8.14
N ASP A 148 -12.92 17.01 7.51
CA ASP A 148 -12.56 18.26 8.18
C ASP A 148 -13.77 18.86 8.91
N GLY A 149 -14.95 18.87 8.26
CA GLY A 149 -16.21 19.31 8.88
C GLY A 149 -16.64 18.47 10.09
N MET A 150 -16.28 17.19 10.14
CA MET A 150 -16.50 16.31 11.29
C MET A 150 -15.39 16.40 12.35
N GLY A 151 -14.29 17.15 12.09
CA GLY A 151 -13.11 17.16 12.95
C GLY A 151 -12.29 15.86 12.92
N ALA A 152 -12.60 14.94 11.99
CA ALA A 152 -11.91 13.66 11.86
C ALA A 152 -10.48 13.81 11.33
N ILE A 153 -10.21 14.92 10.64
CA ILE A 153 -8.87 15.29 10.18
C ILE A 153 -8.57 16.76 10.43
N GLU A 154 -7.28 17.09 10.58
CA GLU A 154 -6.79 18.46 10.67
C GLU A 154 -5.51 18.63 9.83
N ARG A 155 -5.49 19.57 8.89
CA ARG A 155 -4.28 19.85 8.12
C ARG A 155 -3.30 20.70 8.94
N ARG A 156 -2.15 20.13 9.33
CA ARG A 156 -1.14 20.82 10.18
C ARG A 156 0.30 20.73 9.62
N PRO A 157 1.23 21.61 10.05
CA PRO A 157 2.66 21.42 9.79
C PRO A 157 3.16 20.12 10.42
N GLY A 158 4.20 19.52 9.82
CA GLY A 158 4.81 18.28 10.32
C GLY A 158 5.09 17.28 9.21
N VAL A 159 5.31 16.04 9.64
CA VAL A 159 5.57 14.87 8.79
C VAL A 159 4.48 13.83 9.08
N ALA A 160 4.02 13.14 8.04
CA ALA A 160 3.09 12.03 8.16
C ALA A 160 3.79 10.84 8.82
N ILE A 161 3.46 10.58 10.08
CA ILE A 161 3.92 9.43 10.88
C ILE A 161 2.71 8.83 11.62
N PRO A 162 2.71 7.52 11.89
CA PRO A 162 1.57 6.86 12.52
C PRO A 162 1.47 7.07 14.04
N VAL A 163 2.57 7.52 14.66
CA VAL A 163 2.73 7.70 16.10
C VAL A 163 3.13 9.14 16.41
N ASP A 164 2.95 9.57 17.66
CA ASP A 164 3.39 10.91 18.11
C ASP A 164 4.89 10.97 18.39
N ASP A 165 5.52 9.81 18.68
CA ASP A 165 6.96 9.70 18.81
C ASP A 165 7.63 9.91 17.44
N VAL A 166 8.26 11.08 17.27
CA VAL A 166 8.89 11.49 16.02
C VAL A 166 10.09 10.61 15.68
N VAL A 167 10.81 10.10 16.68
CA VAL A 167 11.97 9.23 16.45
C VAL A 167 11.47 7.92 15.87
N ASP A 168 10.57 7.24 16.58
CA ASP A 168 9.94 5.99 16.11
C ASP A 168 9.29 6.18 14.73
N GLY A 169 8.55 7.27 14.57
CA GLY A 169 7.92 7.71 13.32
C GLY A 169 8.88 7.77 12.13
N LEU A 170 10.00 8.48 12.28
CA LEU A 170 10.96 8.71 11.19
C LEU A 170 11.89 7.51 10.94
N THR A 171 12.22 6.75 11.97
CA THR A 171 13.06 5.55 11.86
C THR A 171 12.41 4.51 10.95
N HIS A 172 11.12 4.25 11.15
CA HIS A 172 10.43 3.13 10.51
C HIS A 172 9.54 3.54 9.32
N SER A 173 9.36 4.83 9.03
CA SER A 173 8.47 5.23 7.93
C SER A 173 8.95 4.72 6.58
N ALA A 174 8.05 4.14 5.80
CA ALA A 174 8.28 3.82 4.39
C ALA A 174 7.70 4.89 3.45
N LEU A 175 7.30 6.06 3.96
CA LEU A 175 6.85 7.19 3.13
C LEU A 175 8.00 8.02 2.56
N LEU A 176 9.20 7.90 3.13
CA LEU A 176 10.38 8.66 2.76
C LEU A 176 11.66 7.82 2.89
N ARG A 177 12.72 8.27 2.23
CA ARG A 177 14.09 7.79 2.46
C ARG A 177 15.02 8.98 2.66
N ALA A 178 15.63 9.05 3.83
CA ALA A 178 16.64 10.03 4.23
C ALA A 178 17.83 9.29 4.86
N PRO A 179 19.02 9.90 5.04
CA PRO A 179 20.20 9.21 5.60
C PRO A 179 20.00 8.50 6.95
N PHE A 180 19.04 8.94 7.75
CA PHE A 180 18.74 8.36 9.07
C PHE A 180 17.68 7.24 9.04
N SER A 181 17.01 6.98 7.91
CA SER A 181 15.92 5.98 7.90
C SER A 181 16.47 4.59 8.22
N GLY A 182 15.76 3.84 9.08
CA GLY A 182 16.21 2.57 9.62
C GLY A 182 17.09 2.64 10.87
N ASP A 183 17.53 3.83 11.30
CA ASP A 183 18.45 4.03 12.43
C ASP A 183 17.90 5.08 13.41
N ALA A 184 17.47 4.63 14.60
CA ALA A 184 16.93 5.50 15.64
C ALA A 184 17.99 6.47 16.20
N ASP A 185 19.23 6.03 16.38
CA ASP A 185 20.32 6.86 16.89
C ASP A 185 20.64 7.98 15.88
N ALA A 186 20.60 7.67 14.57
CA ALA A 186 20.77 8.67 13.52
C ALA A 186 19.62 9.69 13.50
N VAL A 187 18.38 9.27 13.74
CA VAL A 187 17.22 10.17 13.85
C VAL A 187 17.37 11.08 15.07
N GLU A 188 17.68 10.54 16.25
CA GLU A 188 17.92 11.33 17.46
C GLU A 188 19.03 12.35 17.26
N SER A 189 20.15 11.92 16.65
CA SER A 189 21.27 12.80 16.33
C SER A 189 20.87 13.95 15.40
N ALA A 190 20.06 13.66 14.37
CA ALA A 190 19.54 14.68 13.47
C ALA A 190 18.62 15.68 14.19
N LEU A 191 17.76 15.19 15.10
CA LEU A 191 16.80 16.00 15.84
C LEU A 191 17.42 16.75 17.04
N ALA A 192 18.63 16.43 17.48
CA ALA A 192 19.26 16.96 18.70
C ALA A 192 19.35 18.50 18.76
N SER A 193 19.33 19.18 17.62
CA SER A 193 19.36 20.65 17.53
C SER A 193 17.98 21.32 17.65
N LEU A 194 16.90 20.54 17.61
CA LEU A 194 15.52 21.03 17.70
C LEU A 194 15.07 21.07 19.17
N ALA A 195 14.23 22.07 19.49
CA ALA A 195 13.61 22.15 20.81
C ALA A 195 12.54 21.05 20.97
N ASP A 196 12.53 20.38 22.13
CA ASP A 196 11.53 19.43 22.64
C ASP A 196 10.66 18.70 21.59
N PRO A 197 11.20 17.65 20.93
CA PRO A 197 10.47 16.88 19.92
C PRO A 197 9.37 15.99 20.51
N ALA A 198 9.26 15.87 21.84
CA ALA A 198 8.32 14.94 22.49
C ALA A 198 6.87 15.46 22.54
N ALA A 199 6.67 16.78 22.43
CA ALA A 199 5.35 17.40 22.31
C ALA A 199 5.44 18.64 21.40
N PRO A 200 5.73 18.45 20.10
CA PRO A 200 6.15 19.53 19.24
C PRO A 200 4.97 20.47 18.98
N ASP A 201 5.13 21.75 19.26
CA ASP A 201 4.16 22.77 18.86
C ASP A 201 4.16 22.96 17.32
N ALA A 202 3.37 23.90 16.80
CA ALA A 202 3.29 24.13 15.37
C ALA A 202 4.63 24.55 14.74
N GLU A 203 5.49 25.25 15.49
CA GLU A 203 6.79 25.69 15.01
C GLU A 203 7.79 24.54 15.02
N THR A 204 7.84 23.77 16.10
CA THR A 204 8.67 22.57 16.22
C THR A 204 8.32 21.56 15.13
N ARG A 205 7.03 21.31 14.87
CA ARG A 205 6.59 20.46 13.76
C ARG A 205 7.05 20.99 12.40
N ARG A 206 7.07 22.30 12.21
CA ARG A 206 7.60 22.93 10.99
C ARG A 206 9.11 22.74 10.87
N SER A 207 9.87 22.91 11.96
CA SER A 207 11.31 22.68 11.97
C SER A 207 11.66 21.23 11.66
N ILE A 208 10.93 20.26 12.24
CA ILE A 208 11.07 18.82 11.92
C ILE A 208 10.81 18.59 10.42
N ALA A 209 9.69 19.10 9.90
CA ALA A 209 9.35 18.98 8.48
C ALA A 209 10.43 19.57 7.55
N SER A 210 10.97 20.74 7.90
CA SER A 210 12.08 21.35 7.15
C SER A 210 13.35 20.53 7.22
N LEU A 211 13.71 20.01 8.39
CA LEU A 211 14.87 19.13 8.54
C LEU A 211 14.75 17.90 7.66
N VAL A 212 13.59 17.23 7.67
CA VAL A 212 13.32 16.07 6.82
C VAL A 212 13.45 16.43 5.34
N ALA A 213 12.87 17.55 4.91
CA ALA A 213 12.98 18.01 3.53
C ALA A 213 14.43 18.25 3.11
N PHE A 214 15.24 18.88 3.97
CA PHE A 214 16.67 19.11 3.70
C PHE A 214 17.49 17.83 3.73
N ALA A 215 17.22 16.92 4.68
CA ALA A 215 17.92 15.64 4.78
C ALA A 215 17.67 14.77 3.53
N VAL A 216 16.44 14.75 3.02
CA VAL A 216 16.11 14.02 1.79
C VAL A 216 16.72 14.68 0.56
N ALA A 217 16.57 16.00 0.40
CA ALA A 217 17.05 16.70 -0.79
C ALA A 217 18.58 16.85 -0.84
N GLY A 218 19.24 16.85 0.32
CA GLY A 218 20.69 17.02 0.46
C GLY A 218 21.47 15.72 0.59
N ASP A 219 20.82 14.56 0.47
CA ASP A 219 21.49 13.27 0.46
C ASP A 219 22.25 13.09 -0.87
N ASP A 220 23.53 12.71 -0.81
CA ASP A 220 24.41 12.56 -1.97
C ASP A 220 23.91 11.51 -2.97
N ALA A 221 23.18 10.51 -2.50
CA ALA A 221 22.57 9.47 -3.33
C ALA A 221 21.11 9.80 -3.70
N ALA A 222 20.62 11.01 -3.41
CA ALA A 222 19.31 11.46 -3.85
C ALA A 222 19.32 11.95 -5.31
N THR A 223 18.16 11.86 -5.96
CA THR A 223 17.91 12.48 -7.26
C THR A 223 17.01 13.71 -7.11
N PRO A 224 16.91 14.60 -8.11
CA PRO A 224 15.97 15.74 -8.06
C PRO A 224 14.51 15.34 -7.74
N ARG A 225 14.13 14.11 -8.09
CA ARG A 225 12.81 13.54 -7.78
C ARG A 225 12.56 13.39 -6.27
N ALA A 226 13.60 13.16 -5.48
CA ALA A 226 13.49 13.02 -4.03
C ALA A 226 12.84 14.26 -3.39
N ALA A 227 13.18 15.45 -3.90
CA ALA A 227 12.59 16.72 -3.45
C ALA A 227 11.09 16.83 -3.74
N THR A 228 10.60 16.22 -4.83
CA THR A 228 9.16 16.15 -5.13
C THR A 228 8.49 15.03 -4.34
N ALA A 229 9.15 13.89 -4.18
CA ALA A 229 8.61 12.74 -3.45
C ALA A 229 8.40 13.05 -1.97
N VAL A 230 9.33 13.79 -1.35
CA VAL A 230 9.23 14.18 0.07
C VAL A 230 8.07 15.13 0.33
N GLU A 231 7.54 15.85 -0.66
CA GLU A 231 6.37 16.72 -0.43
C GLU A 231 5.14 15.95 0.07
N ARG A 232 4.98 14.68 -0.33
CA ARG A 232 3.81 13.85 0.00
C ARG A 232 3.61 13.65 1.51
N PRO A 233 4.63 13.24 2.29
CA PRO A 233 4.50 13.13 3.74
C PRO A 233 4.51 14.47 4.47
N LEU A 234 4.82 15.61 3.83
CA LEU A 234 4.86 16.90 4.51
C LEU A 234 3.48 17.54 4.65
N ARG A 235 3.34 18.34 5.72
CA ARG A 235 2.09 19.02 6.09
C ARG A 235 0.94 18.00 6.15
N PRO A 236 0.98 17.00 7.04
CA PRO A 236 0.02 15.90 7.03
C PRO A 236 -1.40 16.36 7.42
N TYR A 237 -2.37 15.49 7.12
CA TYR A 237 -3.65 15.46 7.83
C TYR A 237 -3.46 14.68 9.13
N ALA A 238 -3.52 15.36 10.27
CA ALA A 238 -3.63 14.71 11.57
C ALA A 238 -5.00 14.05 11.70
N THR A 239 -5.09 13.03 12.55
CA THR A 239 -6.34 12.29 12.81
C THR A 239 -6.54 12.20 14.33
N PRO A 240 -7.08 13.26 14.99
CA PRO A 240 -7.11 13.38 16.45
C PRO A 240 -7.73 12.18 17.17
N ASP A 241 -8.86 11.69 16.65
CA ASP A 241 -9.60 10.55 17.20
C ASP A 241 -9.41 9.27 16.36
N GLY A 242 -8.44 9.29 15.43
CA GLY A 242 -8.18 8.20 14.50
C GLY A 242 -7.31 7.07 15.07
N PRO A 243 -7.21 5.95 14.35
CA PRO A 243 -6.41 4.80 14.77
C PRO A 243 -4.90 5.07 14.74
N MET A 244 -4.45 6.14 14.07
CA MET A 244 -3.06 6.59 13.96
C MET A 244 -2.99 8.11 14.12
N ALA A 245 -1.79 8.67 14.30
CA ALA A 245 -1.61 10.12 14.51
C ALA A 245 -1.85 10.95 13.24
N THR A 246 -1.62 10.38 12.06
CA THR A 246 -1.84 11.03 10.76
C THR A 246 -2.42 10.09 9.73
N LEU A 247 -3.09 10.66 8.71
CA LEU A 247 -3.63 9.93 7.58
C LEU A 247 -2.56 9.21 6.76
N GLY A 248 -1.43 9.89 6.48
CA GLY A 248 -0.31 9.27 5.76
C GLY A 248 0.38 8.19 6.59
N GLY A 249 0.50 8.39 7.90
CA GLY A 249 0.95 7.32 8.81
C GLY A 249 0.01 6.13 8.83
N PHE A 250 -1.31 6.36 8.77
CA PHE A 250 -2.27 5.26 8.66
C PHE A 250 -2.13 4.50 7.34
N ALA A 251 -1.92 5.21 6.23
CA ALA A 251 -1.62 4.60 4.94
C ALA A 251 -0.35 3.72 4.99
N ASP A 252 0.72 4.21 5.63
CA ASP A 252 1.99 3.49 5.81
C ASP A 252 1.78 2.20 6.62
N VAL A 253 1.03 2.28 7.72
CA VAL A 253 0.69 1.11 8.54
C VAL A 253 -0.20 0.12 7.79
N LEU A 254 -1.21 0.59 7.05
CA LEU A 254 -2.09 -0.28 6.25
C LEU A 254 -1.31 -1.09 5.22
N HIS A 255 -0.33 -0.46 4.56
CA HIS A 255 0.55 -1.15 3.63
C HIS A 255 1.39 -2.21 4.34
N ALA A 256 2.05 -1.84 5.44
CA ALA A 256 2.90 -2.77 6.17
C ALA A 256 2.12 -3.98 6.73
N VAL A 257 0.93 -3.77 7.31
CA VAL A 257 0.13 -4.90 7.84
C VAL A 257 -0.46 -5.76 6.74
N ALA A 258 -0.73 -5.23 5.54
CA ALA A 258 -1.18 -6.03 4.41
C ALA A 258 -0.10 -7.07 4.01
N VAL A 259 1.18 -6.70 4.15
CA VAL A 259 2.33 -7.57 3.86
C VAL A 259 2.67 -8.46 5.04
N GLU A 260 2.94 -7.89 6.21
CA GLU A 260 3.53 -8.61 7.34
C GLU A 260 2.51 -9.42 8.15
N ARG A 261 1.31 -8.88 8.33
CA ARG A 261 0.30 -9.44 9.25
C ARG A 261 -1.13 -9.19 8.74
N PRO A 262 -1.52 -9.78 7.60
CA PRO A 262 -2.76 -9.43 6.91
C PRO A 262 -4.02 -9.59 7.77
N GLY A 263 -4.08 -10.60 8.64
CA GLY A 263 -5.19 -10.76 9.58
C GLY A 263 -5.33 -9.60 10.59
N THR A 264 -4.20 -9.03 11.03
CA THR A 264 -4.17 -7.82 11.87
C THR A 264 -4.65 -6.62 11.06
N GLY A 265 -4.22 -6.51 9.80
CA GLY A 265 -4.69 -5.48 8.88
C GLY A 265 -6.20 -5.49 8.67
N VAL A 266 -6.79 -6.67 8.46
CA VAL A 266 -8.25 -6.84 8.33
C VAL A 266 -8.95 -6.43 9.62
N ALA A 267 -8.46 -6.84 10.79
CA ALA A 267 -9.04 -6.45 12.07
C ALA A 267 -8.99 -4.92 12.28
N LEU A 268 -7.86 -4.29 11.95
CA LEU A 268 -7.67 -2.84 12.02
C LEU A 268 -8.64 -2.11 11.09
N ALA A 269 -8.73 -2.54 9.82
CA ALA A 269 -9.61 -1.96 8.82
C ALA A 269 -11.10 -2.14 9.19
N LEU A 270 -11.46 -3.19 9.94
CA LEU A 270 -12.82 -3.39 10.46
C LEU A 270 -13.14 -2.57 11.72
N GLY A 271 -12.15 -1.90 12.31
CA GLY A 271 -12.32 -1.16 13.56
C GLY A 271 -12.33 -2.06 14.81
N HIS A 272 -11.85 -3.30 14.71
CA HIS A 272 -11.87 -4.30 15.78
C HIS A 272 -10.62 -4.26 16.68
N GLY A 273 -9.82 -3.19 16.60
CA GLY A 273 -8.59 -3.01 17.37
C GLY A 273 -7.34 -3.50 16.64
N GLY A 274 -6.32 -3.93 17.38
CA GLY A 274 -5.05 -4.41 16.83
C GLY A 274 -4.01 -3.33 16.52
N ARG A 275 -4.21 -2.09 17.01
CA ARG A 275 -3.30 -0.95 16.78
C ARG A 275 -1.85 -1.27 17.14
N GLU A 276 -1.59 -1.82 18.32
CA GLU A 276 -0.21 -2.14 18.76
C GLU A 276 0.44 -3.18 17.85
N ALA A 277 -0.26 -4.29 17.57
CA ALA A 277 0.23 -5.33 16.67
C ALA A 277 0.45 -4.83 15.23
N ALA A 278 -0.34 -3.84 14.79
CA ALA A 278 -0.18 -3.18 13.51
C ALA A 278 1.05 -2.27 13.48
N LEU A 279 1.31 -1.53 14.56
CA LEU A 279 2.52 -0.72 14.69
C LEU A 279 3.78 -1.61 14.75
N ASP A 280 3.73 -2.76 15.43
CA ASP A 280 4.84 -3.71 15.44
C ASP A 280 5.14 -4.26 14.04
N ALA A 281 4.09 -4.61 13.28
CA ALA A 281 4.24 -5.01 11.89
C ALA A 281 4.85 -3.90 11.03
N TRP A 282 4.39 -2.65 11.21
CA TRP A 282 4.96 -1.49 10.53
C TRP A 282 6.44 -1.26 10.86
N ARG A 283 6.85 -1.38 12.13
CA ARG A 283 8.26 -1.27 12.52
C ARG A 283 9.11 -2.37 11.89
N THR A 284 8.65 -3.62 11.93
CA THR A 284 9.31 -4.77 11.28
C THR A 284 9.49 -4.51 9.79
N HIS A 285 8.43 -4.08 9.10
CA HIS A 285 8.45 -3.79 7.68
C HIS A 285 9.44 -2.67 7.35
N GLY A 286 9.35 -1.54 8.04
CA GLY A 286 10.22 -0.39 7.83
C GLY A 286 11.69 -0.72 8.05
N THR A 287 12.02 -1.45 9.12
CA THR A 287 13.40 -1.89 9.40
C THR A 287 13.92 -2.83 8.32
N ALA A 288 13.12 -3.80 7.88
CA ALA A 288 13.53 -4.73 6.84
C ALA A 288 13.78 -4.01 5.50
N VAL A 289 12.87 -3.12 5.10
CA VAL A 289 12.97 -2.37 3.84
C VAL A 289 14.17 -1.41 3.84
N HIS A 290 14.39 -0.64 4.91
CA HIS A 290 15.54 0.28 4.96
C HIS A 290 16.86 -0.47 4.99
N ARG A 291 16.94 -1.59 5.73
CA ARG A 291 18.12 -2.47 5.70
C ARG A 291 18.39 -3.01 4.30
N ALA A 292 17.36 -3.49 3.59
CA ALA A 292 17.52 -4.01 2.24
C ALA A 292 18.00 -2.96 1.23
N ILE A 293 17.61 -1.69 1.42
CA ILE A 293 18.11 -0.57 0.61
C ILE A 293 19.60 -0.31 0.89
N ASP A 294 20.04 -0.46 2.14
CA ASP A 294 21.40 -0.14 2.57
C ASP A 294 22.40 -1.26 2.28
N ASP A 295 21.99 -2.51 2.47
CA ASP A 295 22.80 -3.69 2.22
C ASP A 295 22.73 -4.17 0.76
N GLY A 296 21.74 -3.67 0.01
CA GLY A 296 21.44 -4.10 -1.36
C GLY A 296 22.52 -3.71 -2.38
N HIS A 297 22.81 -4.63 -3.29
CA HIS A 297 23.68 -4.39 -4.44
C HIS A 297 22.91 -3.70 -5.57
N THR A 298 23.28 -2.46 -5.86
CA THR A 298 22.63 -1.68 -6.93
C THR A 298 23.36 -1.79 -8.27
N GLY A 299 22.62 -1.73 -9.37
CA GLY A 299 23.16 -1.68 -10.72
C GLY A 299 22.32 -0.77 -11.62
N ARG A 300 22.98 0.02 -12.48
CA ARG A 300 22.30 0.92 -13.42
C ARG A 300 22.48 0.39 -14.83
N TYR A 301 21.36 0.23 -15.52
CA TYR A 301 21.28 -0.21 -16.90
C TYR A 301 20.40 0.79 -17.67
N ASP A 302 20.62 0.90 -18.97
CA ASP A 302 19.88 1.80 -19.86
C ASP A 302 18.36 1.67 -19.66
N GLY A 303 17.73 2.63 -18.98
CA GLY A 303 16.31 2.67 -18.63
C GLY A 303 15.90 1.97 -17.32
N VAL A 304 16.79 1.23 -16.65
CA VAL A 304 16.47 0.35 -15.51
C VAL A 304 17.50 0.45 -14.38
N PHE A 305 17.03 0.73 -13.17
CA PHE A 305 17.85 0.66 -11.96
C PHE A 305 17.48 -0.58 -11.15
N VAL A 306 18.46 -1.41 -10.86
CA VAL A 306 18.28 -2.71 -10.20
C VAL A 306 18.81 -2.63 -8.78
N VAL A 307 18.07 -3.20 -7.83
CA VAL A 307 18.48 -3.44 -6.46
C VAL A 307 18.36 -4.93 -6.17
N ARG A 308 19.44 -5.55 -5.73
CA ARG A 308 19.50 -6.97 -5.38
C ARG A 308 19.89 -7.12 -3.93
N GLY A 309 19.09 -7.82 -3.15
CA GLY A 309 19.42 -8.04 -1.75
C GLY A 309 18.30 -8.72 -1.01
N ASP A 310 18.69 -9.38 0.07
CA ASP A 310 17.80 -10.04 1.00
C ASP A 310 16.89 -9.00 1.67
N VAL A 311 15.57 -9.12 1.47
CA VAL A 311 14.56 -8.31 2.17
C VAL A 311 14.12 -8.91 3.50
N GLY A 312 14.84 -9.94 3.95
CA GLY A 312 14.63 -10.72 5.14
C GLY A 312 13.47 -11.69 4.96
N SER A 313 13.75 -12.96 4.73
CA SER A 313 12.76 -14.01 5.02
C SER A 313 12.64 -14.14 6.54
N ASP A 314 11.42 -14.23 7.08
CA ASP A 314 11.26 -14.71 8.46
C ASP A 314 11.75 -16.17 8.48
N PRO A 315 12.85 -16.51 9.17
CA PRO A 315 13.40 -17.85 9.15
C PRO A 315 12.45 -18.90 9.75
N ASP A 316 11.45 -18.46 10.50
CA ASP A 316 10.40 -19.31 11.08
C ASP A 316 9.11 -19.35 10.20
N ALA A 317 9.02 -18.52 9.16
CA ALA A 317 7.90 -18.54 8.23
C ALA A 317 8.00 -19.76 7.29
N ARG A 318 6.90 -20.50 7.18
CA ARG A 318 6.80 -21.70 6.33
C ARG A 318 6.70 -21.40 4.84
N ASP A 319 6.55 -20.12 4.47
CA ASP A 319 6.35 -19.62 3.11
C ASP A 319 6.86 -18.18 3.03
N ASP A 320 7.54 -17.83 1.95
CA ASP A 320 8.17 -16.52 1.73
C ASP A 320 7.15 -15.45 1.26
N SER A 321 6.03 -15.40 1.98
CA SER A 321 4.85 -14.60 1.62
C SER A 321 5.07 -13.09 1.75
N THR A 322 6.08 -12.65 2.51
CA THR A 322 6.38 -11.23 2.75
C THR A 322 7.31 -10.61 1.72
N THR A 323 8.18 -11.41 1.09
CA THR A 323 9.22 -10.95 0.16
C THR A 323 8.67 -10.12 -1.00
N PRO A 324 7.61 -10.56 -1.72
CA PRO A 324 6.97 -9.74 -2.76
C PRO A 324 6.60 -8.32 -2.28
N GLY A 325 5.97 -8.22 -1.10
CA GLY A 325 5.50 -6.94 -0.55
C GLY A 325 6.63 -6.05 -0.03
N ARG A 326 7.69 -6.63 0.55
CA ARG A 326 8.88 -5.87 0.96
C ARG A 326 9.66 -5.36 -0.25
N LEU A 327 9.88 -6.21 -1.26
CA LEU A 327 10.52 -5.81 -2.52
C LEU A 327 9.75 -4.70 -3.22
N ALA A 328 8.40 -4.76 -3.25
CA ALA A 328 7.59 -3.69 -3.84
C ALA A 328 7.81 -2.34 -3.14
N THR A 329 8.01 -2.35 -1.81
CA THR A 329 8.31 -1.16 -1.03
C THR A 329 9.73 -0.64 -1.29
N VAL A 330 10.71 -1.54 -1.38
CA VAL A 330 12.10 -1.21 -1.79
C VAL A 330 12.10 -0.56 -3.17
N ALA A 331 11.48 -1.19 -4.17
CA ALA A 331 11.42 -0.69 -5.54
C ALA A 331 10.77 0.70 -5.60
N ARG A 332 9.68 0.93 -4.85
CA ARG A 332 9.01 2.24 -4.76
C ARG A 332 9.91 3.31 -4.14
N LEU A 333 10.55 3.03 -3.01
CA LEU A 333 11.42 3.99 -2.32
C LEU A 333 12.64 4.32 -3.16
N VAL A 334 13.29 3.31 -3.74
CA VAL A 334 14.44 3.52 -4.62
C VAL A 334 14.03 4.31 -5.86
N ARG A 335 12.86 4.04 -6.46
CA ARG A 335 12.34 4.83 -7.58
C ARG A 335 12.17 6.31 -7.21
N ASP A 336 11.62 6.58 -6.03
CA ASP A 336 11.26 7.94 -5.63
C ASP A 336 12.46 8.74 -5.10
N PHE A 337 13.44 8.09 -4.48
CA PHE A 337 14.53 8.77 -3.78
C PHE A 337 15.92 8.54 -4.40
N ARG A 338 16.22 7.37 -4.98
CA ARG A 338 17.59 6.96 -5.37
C ARG A 338 17.82 6.83 -6.88
N SER A 339 16.79 6.45 -7.63
CA SER A 339 16.96 6.04 -9.01
C SER A 339 16.85 7.21 -10.00
N PRO A 340 17.86 7.42 -10.85
CA PRO A 340 17.74 8.34 -11.99
C PRO A 340 16.89 7.74 -13.12
N GLU A 341 16.73 6.42 -13.16
CA GLU A 341 16.05 5.68 -14.23
C GLU A 341 14.51 5.68 -14.09
N PRO A 342 13.77 5.50 -15.19
CA PRO A 342 12.31 5.47 -15.18
C PRO A 342 11.72 4.20 -14.60
N LEU A 343 12.45 3.08 -14.61
CA LEU A 343 12.04 1.81 -14.02
C LEU A 343 13.03 1.40 -12.92
N VAL A 344 12.50 0.96 -11.78
CA VAL A 344 13.26 0.29 -10.72
C VAL A 344 12.80 -1.14 -10.58
N VAL A 345 13.74 -2.05 -10.38
CA VAL A 345 13.48 -3.46 -10.08
C VAL A 345 14.21 -3.84 -8.80
N ALA A 346 13.47 -4.34 -7.82
CA ALA A 346 14.03 -4.98 -6.64
C ALA A 346 13.91 -6.51 -6.83
N LEU A 347 15.02 -7.22 -6.66
CA LEU A 347 15.13 -8.67 -6.91
C LEU A 347 15.60 -9.40 -5.64
N ASP A 348 14.93 -10.51 -5.34
CA ASP A 348 15.33 -11.48 -4.31
C ASP A 348 14.69 -12.84 -4.62
N ASP A 349 15.46 -13.93 -4.47
CA ASP A 349 15.05 -15.35 -4.62
C ASP A 349 13.89 -15.64 -5.61
N GLY A 350 14.09 -15.36 -6.91
CA GLY A 350 13.08 -15.63 -7.94
C GLY A 350 11.84 -14.72 -7.90
N VAL A 351 11.88 -13.63 -7.12
CA VAL A 351 10.86 -12.59 -7.05
C VAL A 351 11.41 -11.27 -7.56
N ALA A 352 10.63 -10.58 -8.41
CA ALA A 352 10.92 -9.24 -8.88
C ALA A 352 9.76 -8.31 -8.55
N ALA A 353 10.04 -7.21 -7.87
CA ALA A 353 9.09 -6.11 -7.75
C ALA A 353 9.54 -4.91 -8.58
N LEU A 354 8.63 -4.40 -9.39
CA LEU A 354 8.87 -3.38 -10.39
C LEU A 354 8.12 -2.10 -10.02
N SER A 355 8.81 -0.97 -10.10
CA SER A 355 8.24 0.34 -9.87
C SER A 355 8.66 1.30 -10.98
N ALA A 356 7.73 1.60 -11.88
CA ALA A 356 7.92 2.54 -12.96
C ALA A 356 7.40 3.94 -12.59
N ARG A 357 7.90 4.94 -13.30
CA ARG A 357 7.42 6.33 -13.19
C ARG A 357 6.12 6.56 -13.95
N GLU A 358 5.99 5.93 -15.11
CA GLU A 358 4.87 6.13 -16.04
C GLU A 358 4.30 4.80 -16.52
N THR A 359 5.14 3.93 -17.09
CA THR A 359 4.72 2.64 -17.64
C THR A 359 5.89 1.64 -17.67
N GLY A 360 5.60 0.38 -18.01
CA GLY A 360 6.58 -0.69 -18.26
C GLY A 360 6.73 -1.70 -17.11
N ALA A 361 6.10 -1.47 -15.95
CA ALA A 361 6.18 -2.43 -14.85
C ALA A 361 5.46 -3.75 -15.19
N ALA A 362 4.22 -3.68 -15.69
CA ALA A 362 3.46 -4.86 -16.13
C ALA A 362 4.15 -5.62 -17.27
N ASP A 363 4.64 -4.91 -18.28
CA ASP A 363 5.30 -5.54 -19.44
C ASP A 363 6.55 -6.32 -19.03
N ALA A 364 7.38 -5.74 -18.17
CA ALA A 364 8.55 -6.42 -17.64
C ALA A 364 8.19 -7.58 -16.69
N ALA A 365 7.16 -7.43 -15.85
CA ALA A 365 6.68 -8.52 -15.00
C ALA A 365 6.18 -9.72 -15.82
N ALA A 366 5.42 -9.46 -16.88
CA ALA A 366 4.91 -10.46 -17.82
C ALA A 366 6.04 -11.17 -18.58
N ALA A 367 7.06 -10.41 -19.03
CA ALA A 367 8.24 -10.98 -19.66
C ALA A 367 8.95 -11.96 -18.70
N LEU A 368 9.19 -11.57 -17.45
CA LEU A 368 9.83 -12.43 -16.46
C LEU A 368 9.07 -13.73 -16.22
N ALA A 369 7.77 -13.63 -15.95
CA ALA A 369 6.93 -14.80 -15.67
C ALA A 369 6.80 -15.74 -16.88
N SER A 370 6.92 -15.22 -18.11
CA SER A 370 6.81 -16.03 -19.33
C SER A 370 8.13 -16.65 -19.79
N GLU A 371 9.25 -15.93 -19.67
CA GLU A 371 10.57 -16.38 -20.14
C GLU A 371 11.28 -17.30 -19.14
N PHE A 372 11.13 -17.02 -17.84
CA PHE A 372 11.79 -17.75 -16.76
C PHE A 372 10.74 -18.53 -15.96
N THR A 373 10.07 -19.46 -16.63
CA THR A 373 8.92 -20.19 -16.07
C THR A 373 9.35 -21.21 -14.99
N SER A 374 8.54 -21.32 -13.95
CA SER A 374 8.61 -22.30 -12.88
C SER A 374 7.18 -22.75 -12.52
N ALA A 375 7.01 -23.69 -11.59
CA ALA A 375 5.68 -24.15 -11.17
C ALA A 375 4.81 -23.03 -10.57
N ASP A 376 5.47 -22.02 -9.97
CA ASP A 376 4.85 -20.89 -9.27
C ASP A 376 5.10 -19.56 -10.03
N ALA A 377 5.51 -19.62 -11.30
CA ALA A 377 5.75 -18.42 -12.10
C ALA A 377 4.43 -17.73 -12.44
N ALA A 378 4.37 -16.45 -12.09
CA ALA A 378 3.21 -15.61 -12.34
C ALA A 378 3.55 -14.15 -12.10
N TRP A 379 2.61 -13.26 -12.41
CA TRP A 379 2.76 -11.85 -12.13
C TRP A 379 1.41 -11.18 -11.86
N THR A 380 1.46 -10.04 -11.18
CA THR A 380 0.32 -9.17 -10.94
C THR A 380 0.75 -7.71 -10.91
N GLY A 381 -0.19 -6.79 -11.13
CA GLY A 381 0.03 -5.36 -11.03
C GLY A 381 -0.49 -4.57 -12.24
N ASP A 382 -0.02 -3.33 -12.35
CA ASP A 382 -0.39 -2.36 -13.36
C ASP A 382 0.84 -1.78 -14.10
N ALA A 383 0.60 -0.83 -14.99
CA ALA A 383 1.63 -0.17 -15.79
C ALA A 383 2.77 0.43 -14.95
N THR A 384 2.49 0.87 -13.72
CA THR A 384 3.44 1.56 -12.84
C THR A 384 4.01 0.70 -11.73
N ARG A 385 3.31 -0.36 -11.31
CA ARG A 385 3.75 -1.25 -10.23
C ARG A 385 3.37 -2.68 -10.55
N ALA A 386 4.33 -3.58 -10.52
CA ALA A 386 4.07 -4.99 -10.74
C ALA A 386 5.00 -5.85 -9.91
N THR A 387 4.58 -7.09 -9.66
CA THR A 387 5.42 -8.10 -9.03
C THR A 387 5.34 -9.38 -9.83
N ALA A 388 6.47 -10.05 -10.02
CA ALA A 388 6.58 -11.31 -10.73
C ALA A 388 7.33 -12.34 -9.89
N ARG A 389 6.89 -13.59 -9.97
CA ARG A 389 7.67 -14.78 -9.64
C ARG A 389 8.19 -15.41 -10.91
N PHE A 390 9.43 -15.86 -10.84
CA PHE A 390 10.14 -16.51 -11.92
C PHE A 390 11.09 -17.58 -11.37
N ASP A 391 11.75 -18.33 -12.25
CA ASP A 391 12.73 -19.34 -11.87
C ASP A 391 13.92 -18.71 -11.12
N ALA A 392 14.09 -19.06 -9.84
CA ALA A 392 15.16 -18.53 -8.99
C ALA A 392 16.57 -18.96 -9.46
N ASP A 393 16.67 -20.03 -10.26
CA ASP A 393 17.93 -20.47 -10.87
C ASP A 393 18.33 -19.63 -12.11
N ALA A 394 17.45 -18.73 -12.57
CA ALA A 394 17.74 -17.85 -13.69
C ALA A 394 18.88 -16.88 -13.36
N ALA A 395 19.82 -16.71 -14.28
CA ALA A 395 20.94 -15.81 -14.06
C ALA A 395 20.48 -14.35 -14.05
N ASP A 396 20.88 -13.58 -13.03
CA ASP A 396 20.58 -12.14 -12.90
C ASP A 396 20.79 -11.35 -14.21
N ALA A 397 21.85 -11.66 -14.95
CA ALA A 397 22.17 -10.96 -16.19
C ALA A 397 21.10 -11.17 -17.27
N ASP A 398 20.53 -12.37 -17.36
CA ASP A 398 19.48 -12.71 -18.31
C ASP A 398 18.14 -12.09 -17.88
N VAL A 399 17.82 -12.16 -16.57
CA VAL A 399 16.66 -11.49 -15.96
C VAL A 399 16.66 -10.00 -16.27
N ILE A 400 17.78 -9.32 -16.05
CA ILE A 400 17.95 -7.88 -16.31
C ILE A 400 17.86 -7.59 -17.82
N ALA A 401 18.37 -8.48 -18.67
CA ALA A 401 18.29 -8.32 -20.12
C ALA A 401 16.83 -8.39 -20.62
N ALA A 402 16.06 -9.37 -20.16
CA ALA A 402 14.64 -9.54 -20.50
C ALA A 402 13.81 -8.32 -20.09
N ILE A 403 14.01 -7.81 -18.87
CA ILE A 403 13.32 -6.60 -18.38
C ILE A 403 13.60 -5.41 -19.31
N ARG A 404 14.86 -5.22 -19.70
CA ARG A 404 15.25 -4.11 -20.59
C ARG A 404 14.68 -4.23 -21.99
N GLU A 405 14.52 -5.45 -22.49
CA GLU A 405 13.91 -5.69 -23.78
C GLU A 405 12.41 -5.40 -23.75
N ALA A 406 11.74 -5.76 -22.66
CA ALA A 406 10.29 -5.56 -22.49
C ALA A 406 9.87 -4.07 -22.42
N VAL A 407 10.75 -3.19 -21.94
CA VAL A 407 10.42 -1.76 -21.71
C VAL A 407 11.01 -0.80 -22.75
N ARG A 408 11.54 -1.33 -23.85
CA ARG A 408 12.22 -0.55 -24.91
C ARG A 408 11.30 0.13 -25.90
#